data_AF-A0AA96RHN5-F1
#
_entry.id   AF-A0AA96RHN5-F1
#
_cell.length_a   1.000
_cell.length_b   1.000
_cell.length_c   1.000
_cell.angle_alpha   90.00
_cell.angle_beta   90.00
_cell.angle_gamma   90.00
#
_symmetry.space_group_name_H-M   'P 1'
#
loop_
_entity.id
_entity.type
_entity.pdbx_description
1 polymer ?
#
loop_
_entity_poly.entity_id
_entity_poly.type
_entity_poly.pdbx_seq_one_letter_code
_entity_poly.pdbx_strand_id
1 'polypeptide(L)'
;MKNVSLYRDLFGQVEGEAQRVTGMLSRAELDSPSLKYETKVPQLEYMCLIMENMVITKKPKALIYAGFQKLSRCVEPVLERFMAMAESAEKVYIFGENDKDMPAHPNIEYIALPEGHPLIREWFLVIHAPTMKMMMTAYDLDGFGTHEVEEGRNFRGIKSIQPKLVDQAAALLEGCVPA
;
A
#
# COMPACT_ATOMS: atom_id res chain seq x y z
N MET A 1 10.83 -5.42 -15.47
CA MET A 1 9.68 -4.88 -14.72
C MET A 1 9.26 -3.54 -15.34
N LYS A 2 7.95 -3.23 -15.41
CA LYS A 2 7.47 -1.95 -15.96
C LYS A 2 7.81 -0.79 -15.02
N ASN A 3 8.14 0.38 -15.55
CA ASN A 3 8.45 1.58 -14.77
C ASN A 3 7.17 2.27 -14.24
N VAL A 4 6.61 1.75 -13.16
CA VAL A 4 5.30 2.15 -12.61
C VAL A 4 5.45 3.03 -11.36
N SER A 5 4.58 4.03 -11.21
CA SER A 5 4.45 4.86 -10.00
C SER A 5 2.96 5.11 -9.73
N LEU A 6 2.40 4.52 -8.67
CA LEU A 6 0.99 4.71 -8.34
C LEU A 6 0.71 6.16 -7.98
N TYR A 7 1.60 6.78 -7.22
CA TYR A 7 1.47 8.18 -6.83
C TYR A 7 1.42 9.09 -8.06
N ARG A 8 2.44 9.04 -8.93
CA ARG A 8 2.51 9.90 -10.13
C ARG A 8 1.32 9.69 -11.04
N ASP A 9 0.92 8.43 -11.25
CA ASP A 9 -0.05 8.07 -12.28
C ASP A 9 -1.51 8.26 -11.79
N LEU A 10 -1.75 8.26 -10.47
CA LEU A 10 -3.11 8.31 -9.90
C LEU A 10 -3.41 9.57 -9.05
N PHE A 11 -2.41 10.24 -8.47
CA PHE A 11 -2.63 11.37 -7.55
C PHE A 11 -3.43 12.51 -8.21
N GLY A 12 -3.14 12.84 -9.47
CA GLY A 12 -3.83 13.88 -10.24
C GLY A 12 -5.29 13.55 -10.59
N GLN A 13 -5.71 12.29 -10.45
CA GLN A 13 -7.07 11.85 -10.77
C GLN A 13 -8.05 12.00 -9.59
N VAL A 14 -7.53 12.25 -8.39
CA VAL A 14 -8.37 12.54 -7.21
C VAL A 14 -8.60 14.05 -7.13
N GLU A 15 -9.84 14.47 -6.97
CA GLU A 15 -10.19 15.89 -6.82
C GLU A 15 -9.87 16.42 -5.42
N GLY A 16 -9.80 17.74 -5.29
CA GLY A 16 -9.52 18.44 -4.04
C GLY A 16 -8.05 18.65 -3.73
N GLU A 17 -7.81 19.40 -2.67
CA GLU A 17 -6.47 19.67 -2.13
C GLU A 17 -6.05 18.59 -1.14
N ALA A 18 -4.73 18.43 -0.97
CA ALA A 18 -4.20 17.51 0.02
C ALA A 18 -4.48 18.03 1.43
N GLN A 19 -5.13 17.21 2.24
CA GLN A 19 -5.45 17.55 3.62
C GLN A 19 -4.38 17.00 4.56
N ARG A 20 -3.98 17.77 5.56
CA ARG A 20 -3.03 17.29 6.55
C ARG A 20 -3.73 16.34 7.52
N VAL A 21 -3.31 15.09 7.53
CA VAL A 21 -3.84 14.07 8.42
C VAL A 21 -2.94 13.99 9.65
N THR A 22 -3.43 14.54 10.76
CA THR A 22 -2.79 14.50 12.08
C THR A 22 -3.69 13.73 13.06
N GLY A 23 -3.21 12.60 13.57
CA GLY A 23 -4.01 11.72 14.45
C GLY A 23 -4.69 10.58 13.70
N MET A 24 -5.70 9.96 14.33
CA MET A 24 -6.51 8.92 13.68
C MET A 24 -7.44 9.56 12.65
N LEU A 25 -7.47 9.02 11.42
CA LEU A 25 -8.53 9.39 10.48
C LEU A 25 -9.87 9.07 11.10
N SER A 26 -10.79 10.02 11.02
CA SER A 26 -12.18 9.79 11.37
C SER A 26 -12.75 8.72 10.45
N ARG A 27 -13.75 7.99 10.95
CA ARG A 27 -14.48 7.01 10.14
C ARG A 27 -15.08 7.65 8.87
N ALA A 28 -15.50 8.91 8.95
CA ALA A 28 -16.00 9.66 7.81
C ALA A 28 -14.94 9.88 6.71
N GLU A 29 -13.68 10.14 7.07
CA GLU A 29 -12.59 10.30 6.09
C GLU A 29 -12.19 8.96 5.47
N LEU A 30 -12.24 7.88 6.24
CA LEU A 30 -12.05 6.51 5.74
C LEU A 30 -13.20 6.05 4.84
N ASP A 31 -14.42 6.52 5.11
CA ASP A 31 -15.60 6.24 4.29
C ASP A 31 -15.69 7.18 3.07
N SER A 32 -14.93 8.29 3.04
CA SER A 32 -14.87 9.20 1.89
C SER A 32 -14.48 8.44 0.62
N PRO A 33 -15.17 8.63 -0.52
CA PRO A 33 -14.85 7.92 -1.76
C PRO A 33 -13.39 8.02 -2.18
N SER A 34 -12.81 9.22 -2.08
CA SER A 34 -11.38 9.46 -2.29
C SER A 34 -10.92 10.64 -1.44
N LEU A 35 -9.62 10.65 -1.10
CA LEU A 35 -8.99 11.72 -0.34
C LEU A 35 -7.53 11.86 -0.77
N LYS A 36 -7.06 13.10 -0.97
CA LYS A 36 -5.63 13.42 -0.97
C LYS A 36 -5.19 13.79 0.44
N TYR A 37 -4.02 13.32 0.84
CA TYR A 37 -3.50 13.58 2.18
C TYR A 37 -2.01 13.90 2.17
N GLU A 38 -1.60 14.61 3.22
CA GLU A 38 -0.22 14.73 3.68
C GLU A 38 -0.13 14.22 5.12
N THR A 39 0.83 13.35 5.40
CA THR A 39 0.88 12.65 6.67
C THR A 39 2.28 12.10 7.00
N LYS A 40 2.38 11.32 8.08
CA LYS A 40 3.60 10.66 8.53
C LYS A 40 3.42 9.15 8.68
N VAL A 41 4.51 8.43 8.94
CA VAL A 41 4.51 6.96 9.07
C VAL A 41 3.41 6.43 10.00
N PRO A 42 3.19 6.95 11.22
CA PRO A 42 2.22 6.35 12.14
C PRO A 42 0.78 6.36 11.59
N GLN A 43 0.44 7.39 10.81
CA GLN A 43 -0.87 7.49 10.19
C GLN A 43 -1.02 6.54 9.00
N LEU A 44 0.02 6.34 8.20
CA LEU A 44 0.01 5.36 7.11
C LEU A 44 -0.13 3.94 7.66
N GLU A 45 0.60 3.60 8.72
CA GLU A 45 0.50 2.32 9.41
C GLU A 45 -0.92 2.11 9.96
N TYR A 46 -1.49 3.14 10.58
CA TYR A 46 -2.86 3.08 11.09
C TYR A 46 -3.90 2.88 9.97
N MET A 47 -3.76 3.59 8.84
CA MET A 47 -4.62 3.38 7.67
C MET A 47 -4.52 1.96 7.12
N CYS A 48 -3.29 1.44 6.97
CA CYS A 48 -3.07 0.07 6.53
C CYS A 48 -3.70 -0.93 7.49
N LEU A 49 -3.50 -0.75 8.80
CA LEU A 49 -4.08 -1.62 9.82
C LEU A 49 -5.61 -1.70 9.72
N ILE A 50 -6.30 -0.58 9.46
CA ILE A 50 -7.76 -0.59 9.28
C ILE A 50 -8.14 -1.39 8.04
N MET A 51 -7.47 -1.16 6.91
CA MET A 51 -7.72 -1.85 5.65
C MET A 51 -7.45 -3.37 5.78
N GLU A 52 -6.34 -3.74 6.40
CA GLU A 52 -5.93 -5.12 6.68
C GLU A 52 -6.97 -5.83 7.56
N ASN A 53 -7.43 -5.18 8.63
CA ASN A 53 -8.46 -5.73 9.50
C ASN A 53 -9.80 -5.94 8.78
N MET A 54 -10.14 -5.07 7.82
CA MET A 54 -11.34 -5.27 6.99
C MET A 54 -11.22 -6.53 6.13
N VAL A 55 -10.05 -6.80 5.55
CA VAL A 55 -9.79 -8.03 4.80
C VAL A 55 -9.87 -9.25 5.70
N ILE A 56 -9.15 -9.25 6.82
CA ILE A 56 -9.11 -10.39 7.76
C ILE A 56 -10.52 -10.72 8.28
N THR A 57 -11.33 -9.69 8.57
CA THR A 57 -12.69 -9.87 9.10
C THR A 57 -13.66 -10.34 8.02
N LYS A 58 -13.67 -9.70 6.84
CA LYS A 58 -14.67 -9.97 5.79
C LYS A 58 -14.28 -11.10 4.84
N LYS A 59 -13.00 -11.48 4.83
CA LYS A 59 -12.42 -12.56 4.01
C LYS A 59 -12.82 -12.48 2.53
N PRO A 60 -12.66 -11.31 1.87
CA PRO A 60 -12.92 -11.21 0.44
C PRO A 60 -11.92 -12.08 -0.32
N LYS A 61 -12.35 -12.70 -1.42
CA LYS A 61 -11.45 -13.30 -2.40
C LYS A 61 -10.74 -12.17 -3.16
N ALA A 62 -9.66 -11.65 -2.58
CA ALA A 62 -8.97 -10.46 -3.04
C ALA A 62 -7.59 -10.78 -3.62
N LEU A 63 -7.19 -10.02 -4.64
CA LEU A 63 -5.79 -9.78 -4.95
C LEU A 63 -5.33 -8.59 -4.11
N ILE A 64 -4.26 -8.77 -3.35
CA ILE A 64 -3.72 -7.76 -2.45
C ILE A 64 -2.33 -7.41 -2.92
N TYR A 65 -2.04 -6.12 -3.01
CA TYR A 65 -0.72 -5.60 -3.38
C TYR A 65 -0.25 -4.64 -2.30
N ALA A 66 0.91 -4.89 -1.72
CA ALA A 66 1.50 -4.05 -0.70
C ALA A 66 2.92 -3.65 -1.08
N GLY A 67 3.23 -2.37 -0.92
CA GLY A 67 4.52 -1.79 -1.25
C GLY A 67 5.27 -1.38 -0.02
N PHE A 68 6.46 -1.94 0.14
CA PHE A 68 7.47 -1.47 1.06
C PHE A 68 8.67 -0.98 0.25
N GLN A 69 9.46 -0.13 0.88
CA GLN A 69 10.74 0.24 0.31
C GLN A 69 11.68 -0.99 0.23
N LYS A 70 11.77 -1.75 1.32
CA LYS A 70 12.61 -2.94 1.46
C LYS A 70 11.79 -4.09 2.04
N LEU A 71 12.04 -5.32 1.62
CA LEU A 71 11.31 -6.49 2.14
C LEU A 71 11.55 -6.68 3.64
N SER A 72 12.74 -6.33 4.15
CA SER A 72 13.05 -6.32 5.58
C SER A 72 12.17 -5.41 6.44
N ARG A 73 11.34 -4.53 5.85
CA ARG A 73 10.37 -3.70 6.58
C ARG A 73 9.03 -4.40 6.77
N CYS A 74 8.75 -5.46 6.01
CA CYS A 74 7.62 -6.34 6.26
C CYS A 74 7.99 -7.35 7.37
N VAL A 75 8.14 -6.84 8.59
CA VAL A 75 8.48 -7.66 9.78
C VAL A 75 7.28 -7.77 10.71
N GLU A 76 7.38 -8.65 11.71
CA GLU A 76 6.37 -8.75 12.75
C GLU A 76 6.15 -7.38 13.45
N PRO A 77 4.90 -6.97 13.72
CA PRO A 77 3.64 -7.72 13.53
C PRO A 77 2.99 -7.52 12.15
N VAL A 78 3.60 -6.77 11.23
CA VAL A 78 3.04 -6.51 9.88
C VAL A 78 2.94 -7.80 9.06
N LEU A 79 3.99 -8.60 9.08
CA LEU A 79 4.05 -9.85 8.32
C LEU A 79 2.96 -10.85 8.73
N GLU A 80 2.68 -10.98 10.03
CA GLU A 80 1.61 -11.86 10.54
C GLU A 80 0.24 -11.46 9.98
N ARG A 81 -0.02 -10.16 9.81
CA ARG A 81 -1.28 -9.68 9.24
C ARG A 81 -1.37 -9.97 7.75
N PHE A 82 -0.27 -9.89 7.00
CA PHE A 82 -0.24 -10.33 5.61
C PHE A 82 -0.47 -11.84 5.48
N MET A 83 0.13 -12.65 6.35
CA MET A 83 -0.15 -14.08 6.42
C MET A 83 -1.62 -14.35 6.74
N ALA A 84 -2.20 -13.66 7.72
CA ALA A 84 -3.61 -13.80 8.07
C ALA A 84 -4.56 -13.40 6.93
N MET A 85 -4.23 -12.36 6.16
CA MET A 85 -4.97 -12.01 4.94
C MET A 85 -4.84 -13.10 3.86
N ALA A 86 -3.64 -13.65 3.70
CA ALA A 86 -3.31 -14.67 2.70
C ALA A 86 -4.06 -16.01 2.90
N GLU A 87 -4.58 -16.28 4.10
CA GLU A 87 -5.46 -17.43 4.40
C GLU A 87 -6.78 -17.41 3.62
N SER A 88 -7.24 -16.23 3.17
CA SER A 88 -8.51 -16.08 2.46
C SER A 88 -8.43 -15.28 1.16
N ALA A 89 -7.36 -14.51 0.97
CA ALA A 89 -7.07 -13.82 -0.27
C ALA A 89 -6.76 -14.83 -1.39
N GLU A 90 -6.98 -14.42 -2.63
CA GLU A 90 -6.57 -15.18 -3.81
C GLU A 90 -5.04 -15.17 -3.95
N LYS A 91 -4.45 -13.99 -3.79
CA LYS A 91 -3.00 -13.81 -3.77
C LYS A 91 -2.64 -12.51 -3.06
N VAL A 92 -1.48 -12.48 -2.43
CA VAL A 92 -0.87 -11.31 -1.82
C VAL A 92 0.50 -11.10 -2.45
N TYR A 93 0.70 -9.94 -3.07
CA TYR A 93 1.96 -9.50 -3.66
C TYR A 93 2.60 -8.45 -2.76
N ILE A 94 3.83 -8.70 -2.32
CA ILE A 94 4.59 -7.80 -1.45
C ILE A 94 5.80 -7.29 -2.22
N PHE A 95 5.82 -6.01 -2.54
CA PHE A 95 6.87 -5.34 -3.31
C PHE A 95 7.92 -4.73 -2.36
N GLY A 96 9.19 -4.84 -2.73
CA GLY A 96 10.29 -4.14 -2.04
C GLY A 96 11.65 -4.52 -2.61
N GLU A 97 12.68 -3.76 -2.25
CA GLU A 97 14.07 -4.18 -2.49
C GLU A 97 14.33 -5.50 -1.76
N ASN A 98 14.94 -6.46 -2.46
CA ASN A 98 15.24 -7.77 -1.91
C ASN A 98 16.50 -7.71 -1.04
N ASP A 99 16.32 -7.39 0.24
CA ASP A 99 17.39 -7.22 1.23
C ASP A 99 17.33 -8.24 2.37
N LYS A 100 16.33 -9.12 2.36
CA LYS A 100 16.12 -10.13 3.40
C LYS A 100 15.38 -11.34 2.83
N ASP A 101 15.78 -12.53 3.26
CA ASP A 101 15.03 -13.75 3.01
C ASP A 101 13.71 -13.73 3.78
N MET A 102 12.61 -13.78 3.04
CA MET A 102 11.27 -13.71 3.58
C MET A 102 10.65 -15.11 3.73
N PRO A 103 9.83 -15.36 4.77
CA PRO A 103 9.18 -16.65 4.93
C PRO A 103 8.18 -16.91 3.81
N ALA A 104 8.21 -18.14 3.30
CA ALA A 104 7.32 -18.56 2.23
C ALA A 104 5.89 -18.80 2.72
N HIS A 105 4.92 -18.47 1.88
CA HIS A 105 3.52 -18.82 2.06
C HIS A 105 2.88 -19.07 0.68
N PRO A 106 2.02 -20.09 0.48
CA PRO A 106 1.50 -20.44 -0.85
C PRO A 106 0.82 -19.28 -1.60
N ASN A 107 0.11 -18.43 -0.85
CA ASN A 107 -0.63 -17.29 -1.39
C ASN A 107 0.13 -15.96 -1.26
N ILE A 108 1.38 -15.94 -0.79
CA ILE A 108 2.21 -14.72 -0.75
C ILE A 108 3.33 -14.84 -1.79
N GLU A 109 3.53 -13.78 -2.55
CA GLU A 109 4.63 -13.65 -3.47
C GLU A 109 5.37 -12.34 -3.23
N TYR A 110 6.68 -12.44 -3.06
CA TYR A 110 7.55 -11.28 -2.86
C TYR A 110 8.11 -10.82 -4.20
N ILE A 111 7.79 -9.58 -4.57
CA ILE A 111 8.19 -8.98 -5.84
C ILE A 111 9.42 -8.10 -5.58
N ALA A 112 10.58 -8.61 -5.99
CA ALA A 112 11.85 -7.89 -5.87
C ALA A 112 11.88 -6.69 -6.82
N LEU A 113 11.85 -5.49 -6.26
CA LEU A 113 11.99 -4.25 -7.02
C LEU A 113 13.48 -4.02 -7.35
N PRO A 114 13.82 -3.68 -8.61
CA PRO A 114 15.18 -3.31 -8.96
C PRO A 114 15.55 -1.96 -8.31
N GLU A 115 16.84 -1.73 -8.09
CA GLU A 115 17.36 -0.48 -7.55
C GLU A 115 16.84 0.72 -8.37
N GLY A 116 16.39 1.76 -7.68
CA GLY A 116 15.85 2.98 -8.30
C GLY A 116 14.45 2.85 -8.90
N HIS A 117 13.77 1.70 -8.77
CA HIS A 117 12.38 1.56 -9.21
C HIS A 117 11.47 2.56 -8.46
N PRO A 118 10.53 3.28 -9.13
CA PRO A 118 9.77 4.33 -8.46
C PRO A 118 8.94 3.84 -7.26
N LEU A 119 8.39 2.62 -7.34
CA LEU A 119 7.65 2.01 -6.22
C LEU A 119 8.45 1.89 -4.92
N ILE A 120 9.80 1.93 -4.95
CA ILE A 120 10.63 1.95 -3.72
C ILE A 120 10.36 3.23 -2.90
N ARG A 121 9.98 4.33 -3.56
CA ARG A 121 9.64 5.61 -2.93
C ARG A 121 8.16 5.71 -2.53
N GLU A 122 7.39 4.65 -2.70
CA GLU A 122 5.95 4.66 -2.47
C GLU A 122 5.54 3.62 -1.43
N TRP A 123 4.81 4.08 -0.42
CA TRP A 123 4.08 3.22 0.49
C TRP A 123 2.68 2.98 -0.08
N PHE A 124 2.29 1.73 -0.32
CA PHE A 124 0.94 1.46 -0.83
C PHE A 124 0.34 0.17 -0.31
N LEU A 125 -0.99 0.15 -0.28
CA LEU A 125 -1.81 -1.04 -0.06
C LEU A 125 -3.02 -0.97 -0.99
N VAL A 126 -3.18 -1.97 -1.84
CA VAL A 126 -4.30 -2.10 -2.77
C VAL A 126 -4.99 -3.43 -2.51
N ILE A 127 -6.29 -3.37 -2.24
CA ILE A 127 -7.16 -4.52 -2.06
C ILE A 127 -8.14 -4.51 -3.23
N HIS A 128 -8.03 -5.53 -4.08
CA HIS A 128 -8.80 -5.67 -5.29
C HIS A 128 -9.62 -6.96 -5.22
N ALA A 129 -10.92 -6.81 -4.95
CA ALA A 129 -11.88 -7.90 -4.98
C ALA A 129 -13.21 -7.42 -5.60
N PRO A 130 -14.03 -8.33 -6.15
CA PRO A 130 -15.36 -7.97 -6.64
C PRO A 130 -16.25 -7.34 -5.56
N THR A 131 -16.09 -7.75 -4.30
CA THR A 131 -16.90 -7.30 -3.15
C THR A 131 -16.21 -6.26 -2.27
N MET A 132 -14.93 -5.93 -2.52
CA MET A 132 -14.15 -4.98 -1.75
C MET A 132 -13.06 -4.35 -2.61
N LYS A 133 -13.17 -3.05 -2.85
CA LYS A 133 -12.17 -2.27 -3.59
C LYS A 133 -11.73 -1.10 -2.73
N MET A 134 -10.45 -1.09 -2.38
CA MET A 134 -9.85 0.00 -1.63
C MET A 134 -8.36 0.09 -1.90
N MET A 135 -7.84 1.30 -1.93
CA MET A 135 -6.42 1.55 -2.11
C MET A 135 -5.97 2.74 -1.27
N MET A 136 -4.69 2.72 -0.93
CA MET A 136 -3.94 3.90 -0.56
C MET A 136 -2.53 3.82 -1.14
N THR A 137 -1.99 4.97 -1.54
CA THR A 137 -0.59 5.12 -1.96
C THR A 137 -0.07 6.46 -1.47
N ALA A 138 1.15 6.49 -0.96
CA ALA A 138 1.82 7.68 -0.47
C ALA A 138 3.27 7.71 -0.93
N TYR A 139 3.68 8.83 -1.52
CA TYR A 139 5.06 9.10 -1.90
C TYR A 139 5.84 9.67 -0.72
N ASP A 140 7.02 9.12 -0.48
CA ASP A 140 7.98 9.60 0.51
C ASP A 140 8.63 10.90 0.02
N LEU A 141 8.33 12.02 0.67
CA LEU A 141 8.85 13.34 0.31
C LEU A 141 10.31 13.51 0.74
N ASP A 142 10.67 12.92 1.88
CA ASP A 142 11.98 13.11 2.49
C ASP A 142 12.99 12.08 2.00
N GLY A 143 12.51 10.91 1.58
CA GLY A 143 13.34 9.77 1.23
C GLY A 143 13.80 8.97 2.44
N PHE A 144 14.40 7.83 2.14
CA PHE A 144 14.82 6.88 3.18
C PHE A 144 16.15 7.21 3.81
N GLY A 145 16.27 6.94 5.12
CA GLY A 145 17.51 7.10 5.86
C GLY A 145 17.94 8.56 6.03
N THR A 146 17.06 9.51 5.70
CA THR A 146 17.32 10.95 5.82
C THR A 146 16.94 11.50 7.20
N HIS A 147 16.17 10.74 8.00
CA HIS A 147 15.79 11.10 9.36
C HIS A 147 16.46 10.18 10.39
N GLU A 148 16.86 10.76 11.53
CA GLU A 148 17.29 9.97 12.70
C GLU A 148 16.15 9.12 13.27
N VAL A 149 14.91 9.61 13.14
CA VAL A 149 13.68 8.96 13.57
C VAL A 149 12.79 8.74 12.35
N GLU A 150 12.63 7.49 11.94
CA GLU A 150 11.86 7.09 10.75
C GLU A 150 10.41 7.60 10.77
N GLU A 151 9.78 7.69 11.95
CA GLU A 151 8.40 8.20 12.07
C GLU A 151 8.27 9.69 11.71
N GLY A 152 9.40 10.41 11.62
CA GLY A 152 9.46 11.82 11.26
C GLY A 152 9.14 12.10 9.79
N ARG A 153 9.27 11.09 8.92
CA ARG A 153 9.14 11.21 7.46
C ARG A 153 7.77 11.70 7.02
N ASN A 154 7.77 12.60 6.05
CA ASN A 154 6.62 13.23 5.46
C ASN A 154 6.23 12.50 4.18
N PHE A 155 4.95 12.22 4.07
CA PHE A 155 4.36 11.53 2.94
C PHE A 155 3.23 12.33 2.36
N ARG A 156 3.05 12.23 1.05
CA ARG A 156 1.90 12.77 0.34
C ARG A 156 1.25 11.68 -0.48
N GLY A 157 -0.07 11.56 -0.43
CA GLY A 157 -0.72 10.39 -1.01
C GLY A 157 -2.19 10.57 -1.30
N ILE A 158 -2.78 9.48 -1.79
CA ILE A 158 -4.20 9.34 -2.01
C ILE A 158 -4.72 8.06 -1.38
N LYS A 159 -5.97 8.13 -0.92
CA LYS A 159 -6.81 6.98 -0.59
C LYS A 159 -8.00 6.99 -1.53
N SER A 160 -8.45 5.81 -1.96
CA SER A 160 -9.68 5.69 -2.74
C SER A 160 -10.40 4.36 -2.49
N ILE A 161 -11.72 4.39 -2.55
CA ILE A 161 -12.61 3.22 -2.66
C ILE A 161 -13.37 3.24 -4.00
N GLN A 162 -13.04 4.17 -4.90
CA GLN A 162 -13.69 4.24 -6.20
C GLN A 162 -13.22 3.08 -7.09
N PRO A 163 -14.13 2.23 -7.60
CA PRO A 163 -13.74 1.03 -8.34
C PRO A 163 -12.77 1.30 -9.48
N LYS A 164 -13.01 2.35 -10.27
CA LYS A 164 -12.16 2.71 -11.42
C LYS A 164 -10.72 2.98 -11.03
N LEU A 165 -10.47 3.72 -9.94
CA LEU A 165 -9.10 4.03 -9.50
C LEU A 165 -8.42 2.78 -8.94
N VAL A 166 -9.14 1.97 -8.15
CA VAL A 166 -8.61 0.73 -7.59
C VAL A 166 -8.28 -0.28 -8.70
N ASP A 167 -9.12 -0.38 -9.73
CA ASP A 167 -8.88 -1.21 -10.92
C ASP A 167 -7.62 -0.77 -11.68
N GLN A 168 -7.44 0.53 -11.86
CA GLN A 168 -6.24 1.08 -12.50
C GLN A 168 -4.98 0.79 -11.66
N ALA A 169 -5.05 0.98 -10.34
CA ALA A 169 -3.92 0.69 -9.45
C ALA A 169 -3.52 -0.80 -9.52
N ALA A 170 -4.50 -1.70 -9.44
CA ALA A 170 -4.27 -3.15 -9.57
C ALA A 170 -3.67 -3.49 -10.94
N ALA A 171 -4.20 -2.95 -12.04
CA ALA A 171 -3.68 -3.21 -13.39
C ALA A 171 -2.23 -2.71 -13.59
N LEU A 172 -1.88 -1.58 -12.98
CA LEU A 172 -0.51 -1.05 -12.99
C LEU A 172 0.45 -2.01 -12.26
N LEU A 173 0.06 -2.50 -11.07
CA LEU A 173 0.86 -3.39 -10.24
C LEU A 173 0.98 -4.80 -10.81
N GLU A 174 -0.11 -5.33 -11.37
CA GLU A 174 -0.12 -6.62 -12.06
C GLU A 174 0.90 -6.64 -13.21
N GLY A 175 1.06 -5.52 -13.90
CA GLY A 175 2.08 -5.35 -14.94
C GLY A 175 3.54 -5.45 -14.44
N CYS A 176 3.77 -5.49 -13.14
CA CYS A 176 5.06 -5.68 -12.50
C CYS A 176 5.27 -7.10 -11.95
N VAL A 177 4.21 -7.91 -11.85
CA VAL A 177 4.29 -9.31 -11.40
C VAL A 177 4.87 -10.15 -12.56
N PRO A 178 5.87 -11.03 -12.31
CA PRO A 178 6.38 -11.96 -13.30
C PRO A 178 5.27 -12.91 -13.82
N ALA A 179 5.34 -13.27 -15.10
CA ALA A 179 4.40 -14.22 -15.72
C ALA A 179 4.70 -15.68 -15.37
#